data_AF-A0A9E2TZ69-F1
#
_entry.id   AF-A0A9E2TZ69-F1
#
_cell.length_a   1.000
_cell.length_b   1.000
_cell.length_c   1.000
_cell.angle_alpha   90.00
_cell.angle_beta   90.00
_cell.angle_gamma   90.00
#
_symmetry.space_group_name_H-M   'P 1'
#
loop_
_entity.id
_entity.type
_entity.pdbx_description
1 polymer ?
#
loop_
_entity_poly.entity_id
_entity_poly.type
_entity_poly.pdbx_seq_one_letter_code
_entity_poly.pdbx_strand_id
1 'polypeptide(L)'
;MEIRRAVVDDAAEIARVHILTWQAAYEHVFGADRLASIDVARREAGWARVIADGEAVYVAVEAGRILAFVSTGPARDQAGLGELYT
;
A
#
# COMPACT_ATOMS: atom_id res chain seq x y z
N MET A 1 2.68 14.95 11.62
CA MET A 1 1.97 13.93 10.83
C MET A 1 0.88 14.58 9.99
N GLU A 2 0.85 14.29 8.69
CA GLU A 2 -0.14 14.77 7.69
C GLU A 2 -0.79 13.56 7.01
N ILE A 3 -2.09 13.62 6.72
CA ILE A 3 -2.78 12.62 5.89
C ILE A 3 -3.25 13.32 4.61
N ARG A 4 -2.88 12.77 3.44
CA ARG A 4 -3.23 13.32 2.13
C ARG A 4 -3.53 12.21 1.12
N ARG A 5 -4.20 12.56 0.01
CA ARG A 5 -4.30 11.63 -1.14
C ARG A 5 -2.90 11.34 -1.68
N ALA A 6 -2.69 10.09 -2.07
CA ALA A 6 -1.47 9.68 -2.75
C ALA A 6 -1.43 10.26 -4.17
N VAL A 7 -0.24 10.57 -4.64
CA VAL A 7 0.07 10.88 -6.04
C VAL A 7 0.93 9.75 -6.62
N VAL A 8 1.03 9.66 -7.95
CA VAL A 8 1.78 8.56 -8.60
C VAL A 8 3.23 8.49 -8.11
N ASP A 9 3.85 9.64 -7.83
CA ASP A 9 5.23 9.72 -7.30
C ASP A 9 5.38 9.09 -5.91
N ASP A 10 4.30 8.86 -5.17
CA ASP A 10 4.33 8.16 -3.88
C ASP A 10 4.43 6.63 -4.03
N ALA A 11 4.22 6.08 -5.24
CA ALA A 11 4.07 4.64 -5.47
C ALA A 11 5.27 3.82 -4.97
N ALA A 12 6.50 4.33 -5.15
CA ALA A 12 7.71 3.67 -4.69
C ALA A 12 7.75 3.55 -3.16
N GLU A 13 7.45 4.64 -2.44
CA GLU A 13 7.46 4.66 -0.98
C GLU A 13 6.29 3.83 -0.40
N ILE A 14 5.12 3.84 -1.05
CA ILE A 14 4.00 2.97 -0.69
C ILE A 14 4.39 1.50 -0.85
N ALA A 15 5.00 1.12 -1.98
CA ALA A 15 5.47 -0.25 -2.20
C ALA A 15 6.49 -0.69 -1.14
N ARG A 16 7.41 0.20 -0.76
CA ARG A 16 8.38 -0.04 0.32
C ARG A 16 7.68 -0.31 1.66
N VAL A 17 6.74 0.56 2.06
CA VAL A 17 5.99 0.40 3.31
C VAL A 17 5.15 -0.88 3.31
N HIS A 18 4.53 -1.22 2.17
CA HIS A 18 3.75 -2.45 2.00
C HIS A 18 4.63 -3.68 2.24
N ILE A 19 5.80 -3.76 1.60
CA ILE A 19 6.70 -4.92 1.70
C ILE A 19 7.25 -5.06 3.11
N LEU A 20 7.71 -3.96 3.73
CA LEU A 20 8.22 -3.98 5.10
C LEU A 20 7.16 -4.42 6.09
N THR A 21 5.92 -3.93 5.93
CA THR A 21 4.79 -4.35 6.77
C THR A 21 4.52 -5.84 6.61
N TRP A 22 4.53 -6.37 5.38
CA TRP A 22 4.32 -7.78 5.11
C TRP A 22 5.42 -8.68 5.66
N GLN A 23 6.68 -8.28 5.49
CA GLN A 23 7.83 -8.99 6.05
C GLN A 23 7.71 -9.06 7.58
N ALA A 24 7.49 -7.93 8.25
CA ALA A 24 7.35 -7.89 9.70
C ALA A 24 6.12 -8.67 10.22
N ALA A 25 4.97 -8.56 9.54
CA ALA A 25 3.73 -9.17 10.00
C ALA A 25 3.67 -10.68 9.74
N TYR A 26 4.24 -11.16 8.63
CA TYR A 26 4.00 -12.53 8.16
C TYR A 26 5.23 -13.41 8.02
N GLU A 27 6.43 -12.95 8.42
CA GLU A 27 7.65 -13.79 8.40
C GLU A 27 7.44 -15.12 9.14
N HIS A 28 6.78 -15.09 10.29
CA HIS A 28 6.49 -16.29 11.08
C HIS A 28 5.52 -17.28 10.39
N VAL A 29 4.78 -16.83 9.37
CA VAL A 29 3.81 -17.64 8.61
C VAL A 29 4.42 -18.16 7.31
N PHE A 30 5.13 -17.31 6.58
CA PHE A 30 5.61 -17.62 5.22
C PHE A 30 7.13 -17.86 5.12
N GLY A 31 7.89 -17.53 6.15
CA GLY A 31 9.35 -17.58 6.18
C GLY A 31 10.00 -16.35 5.53
N ALA A 32 11.18 -15.99 6.03
CA ALA A 32 11.94 -14.81 5.58
C ALA A 32 12.30 -14.89 4.08
N ASP A 33 12.75 -16.04 3.60
CA ASP A 33 13.20 -16.21 2.20
C ASP A 33 12.10 -15.92 1.19
N ARG A 34 10.88 -16.39 1.48
CA ARG A 34 9.72 -16.17 0.61
C ARG A 34 9.28 -14.71 0.57
N LEU A 35 9.38 -14.01 1.70
CA LEU A 35 9.03 -12.58 1.77
C LEU A 35 10.16 -11.68 1.24
N ALA A 36 11.40 -12.16 1.26
CA ALA A 36 12.53 -11.51 0.61
C ALA A 36 12.44 -11.57 -0.92
N SER A 37 11.75 -12.57 -1.48
CA SER A 37 11.53 -12.70 -2.93
C SER A 37 10.36 -11.86 -3.48
N ILE A 38 9.76 -10.97 -2.67
CA ILE A 38 8.70 -10.08 -3.16
C ILE A 38 9.31 -9.08 -4.14
N ASP A 39 8.77 -9.06 -5.36
CA ASP A 39 9.21 -8.15 -6.42
C ASP A 39 8.76 -6.70 -6.13
N VAL A 40 9.72 -5.88 -5.73
CA VAL A 40 9.52 -4.45 -5.40
C VAL A 40 9.04 -3.66 -6.61
N ALA A 41 9.65 -3.86 -7.78
CA ALA A 41 9.32 -3.11 -9.00
C ALA A 41 7.89 -3.43 -9.46
N ARG A 42 7.48 -4.70 -9.35
CA ARG A 42 6.09 -5.09 -9.61
C ARG A 42 5.12 -4.44 -8.63
N ARG A 43 5.49 -4.30 -7.35
CA ARG A 43 4.64 -3.64 -6.35
C ARG A 43 4.52 -2.14 -6.58
N GLU A 44 5.62 -1.47 -6.90
CA GLU A 44 5.61 -0.06 -7.29
C GLU A 44 4.74 0.18 -8.52
N ALA A 45 4.92 -0.59 -9.59
CA ALA A 45 4.11 -0.47 -10.80
C ALA A 45 2.61 -0.71 -10.55
N GLY A 46 2.28 -1.65 -9.65
CA GLY A 46 0.91 -1.89 -9.21
C GLY A 46 0.30 -0.67 -8.51
N TRP A 47 1.03 -0.06 -7.56
CA TRP A 47 0.57 1.13 -6.86
C TRP A 47 0.45 2.36 -7.77
N ALA A 48 1.43 2.57 -8.67
CA ALA A 48 1.38 3.64 -9.65
C ALA A 48 0.11 3.55 -10.51
N ARG A 49 -0.25 2.33 -10.93
CA ARG A 49 -1.48 2.07 -11.69
C ARG A 49 -2.74 2.35 -10.88
N VAL A 50 -2.86 1.81 -9.67
CA VAL A 50 -4.02 2.04 -8.78
C VAL A 50 -4.28 3.54 -8.58
N ILE A 51 -3.21 4.31 -8.34
CA ILE A 51 -3.30 5.76 -8.14
C ILE A 51 -3.70 6.46 -9.46
N ALA A 52 -3.07 6.08 -10.57
CA ALA A 52 -3.36 6.66 -11.89
C ALA A 52 -4.78 6.37 -12.39
N ASP A 53 -5.32 5.20 -12.06
CA ASP A 53 -6.69 4.78 -12.38
C ASP A 53 -7.75 5.53 -11.52
N GLY A 54 -7.30 6.40 -10.59
CA GLY A 54 -8.14 7.32 -9.82
C GLY A 54 -8.67 6.74 -8.51
N GLU A 55 -8.23 5.54 -8.12
CA GLU A 55 -8.62 4.93 -6.86
C GLU A 55 -8.26 5.84 -5.66
N ALA A 56 -9.06 5.76 -4.61
CA ALA A 56 -8.86 6.56 -3.42
C ALA A 56 -7.78 5.91 -2.54
N VAL A 57 -6.53 6.34 -2.74
CA VAL A 57 -5.39 5.99 -1.89
C VAL A 57 -4.99 7.18 -1.03
N TYR A 58 -4.77 6.94 0.25
CA TYR A 58 -4.31 7.94 1.22
C TYR A 58 -2.99 7.49 1.83
N VAL A 59 -2.12 8.45 2.12
CA VAL A 59 -0.84 8.23 2.80
C VAL A 59 -0.75 9.07 4.07
N ALA A 60 -0.13 8.51 5.10
CA ALA A 60 0.29 9.24 6.29
C ALA A 60 1.77 9.60 6.15
N VAL A 61 2.06 10.91 6.20
CA VAL A 61 3.40 11.47 6.00
C VAL A 61 3.89 12.11 7.29
N GLU A 62 5.14 11.82 7.65
CA GLU A 62 5.83 12.48 8.75
C GLU A 62 7.28 12.77 8.37
N ALA A 63 7.73 14.00 8.61
CA ALA A 63 9.07 14.47 8.24
C ALA A 63 9.45 14.15 6.78
N GLY A 64 8.49 14.30 5.86
CA GLY A 64 8.66 14.04 4.42
C GLY A 64 8.70 12.56 4.02
N ARG A 65 8.43 11.62 4.93
CA ARG A 65 8.40 10.18 4.64
C ARG A 65 7.01 9.60 4.82
N ILE A 66 6.64 8.68 3.92
CA ILE A 66 5.40 7.93 4.05
C ILE A 66 5.61 6.82 5.08
N LEU A 67 4.76 6.79 6.10
CA LEU A 67 4.79 5.81 7.19
C LEU A 67 3.67 4.76 7.06
N ALA A 68 2.55 5.13 6.45
CA ALA A 68 1.41 4.25 6.24
C ALA A 68 0.64 4.65 4.99
N PHE A 69 -0.14 3.72 4.45
CA PHE A 69 -1.07 3.96 3.36
C PHE A 69 -2.35 3.17 3.59
N VAL A 70 -3.41 3.56 2.89
CA VAL A 70 -4.66 2.81 2.80
C VAL A 70 -5.27 3.09 1.43
N SER A 71 -5.79 2.07 0.76
CA SER A 71 -6.66 2.26 -0.40
C SER A 71 -8.11 2.00 -0.02
N THR A 72 -9.05 2.59 -0.73
CA THR A 72 -10.48 2.44 -0.41
C THR A 72 -11.25 2.18 -1.69
N GLY A 73 -12.27 1.33 -1.59
CA GLY A 73 -13.14 1.01 -2.72
C GLY A 73 -14.47 0.41 -2.26
N PRO A 74 -15.28 -0.11 -3.18
CA PRO A 74 -16.54 -0.79 -2.86
C PRO A 74 -16.30 -1.99 -1.93
N ALA A 75 -17.14 -2.16 -0.91
CA ALA A 75 -17.02 -3.32 -0.04
C ALA A 75 -17.23 -4.63 -0.81
N ARG A 76 -16.37 -5.61 -0.55
CA ARG A 76 -16.40 -6.91 -1.26
C ARG A 76 -17.60 -7.76 -0.88
N ASP A 77 -18.04 -7.64 0.37
CA ASP A 77 -19.06 -8.52 0.95
C ASP A 77 -20.45 -7.88 1.07
N GLN A 78 -20.56 -6.56 0.86
CA GLN A 78 -21.83 -5.84 0.99
C GLN A 78 -21.96 -4.68 0.01
N ALA A 79 -22.97 -4.75 -0.86
CA ALA A 79 -23.25 -3.69 -1.83
C ALA A 79 -23.66 -2.37 -1.15
N GLY A 80 -23.24 -1.25 -1.74
CA GLY A 80 -23.59 0.10 -1.28
C GLY A 80 -22.74 0.65 -0.14
N LEU A 81 -21.73 -0.09 0.34
CA LEU A 81 -20.76 0.36 1.34
C LEU A 81 -19.35 0.49 0.76
N GLY A 82 -18.51 1.27 1.43
CA GLY A 82 -17.07 1.36 1.17
C GLY A 82 -16.26 0.50 2.14
N GLU A 83 -15.11 0.03 1.70
CA GLU A 83 -14.15 -0.78 2.46
C GLU A 83 -12.75 -0.16 2.37
N LEU A 84 -12.00 -0.30 3.46
CA LEU A 84 -10.57 0.00 3.48
C LEU A 84 -9.79 -1.26 3.09
N TYR A 85 -8.85 -1.11 2.16
CA TYR A 85 -7.90 -2.15 1.77
C TYR A 85 -6.48 -1.76 2.20
N THR A 86 -5.67 -2.78 2.50
CA THR A 86 -4.25 -2.66 2.88
C THR A 86 -3.41 -3.71 2.19
#